data_AF-A0A1C7W8M0-F1
#
_entry.id   AF-A0A1C7W8M0-F1
#
_cell.length_a   1.000
_cell.length_b   1.000
_cell.length_c   1.000
_cell.angle_alpha   90.00
_cell.angle_beta   90.00
_cell.angle_gamma   90.00
#
_symmetry.space_group_name_H-M   'P 1'
#
loop_
_entity.id
_entity.type
_entity.pdbx_description
1 polymer ?
#
loop_
_entity_poly.entity_id
_entity_poly.type
_entity_poly.pdbx_seq_one_letter_code
_entity_poly.pdbx_strand_id
1 'polypeptide(L)' 'MDILTNNVIRSTAKDAIKEYRQTGNTLTYRQILDKHALKIAHMLPRKPPAWLQLNYVCHEV' A
#
# COMPACT_ATOMS: atom_id res chain seq x y z
N MET A 1 11.81 11.05 4.85
CA MET A 1 11.31 9.70 5.22
C MET A 1 12.53 8.85 5.47
N ASP A 2 12.67 8.24 6.64
CA ASP A 2 13.85 7.42 6.94
C ASP A 2 13.83 6.11 6.11
N ILE A 3 14.99 5.46 5.97
CA ILE A 3 15.16 4.26 5.13
C ILE A 3 14.24 3.12 5.58
N LEU A 4 13.99 2.98 6.89
CA LEU A 4 13.12 1.93 7.44
C LEU A 4 11.68 2.14 6.99
N THR A 5 11.18 3.38 7.10
CA THR A 5 9.81 3.72 6.68
C THR A 5 9.61 3.44 5.19
N ASN A 6 10.56 3.81 4.34
CA ASN A 6 10.51 3.50 2.90
C ASN A 6 10.45 1.99 2.61
N ASN A 7 11.24 1.20 3.33
CA ASN A 7 11.24 -0.26 3.17
C ASN A 7 9.91 -0.89 3.60
N VAL A 8 9.31 -0.41 4.69
CA VAL A 8 8.00 -0.90 5.16
C VAL A 8 6.89 -0.57 4.15
N ILE A 9 6.89 0.64 3.60
CA ILE A 9 5.89 1.03 2.58
C ILE A 9 6.06 0.19 1.30
N ARG A 10 7.31 -0.03 0.85
CA ARG A 10 7.59 -0.90 -0.31
C ARG A 10 7.19 -2.36 -0.08
N SER A 11 7.42 -2.90 1.12
CA SER A 11 6.95 -4.24 1.47
C SER A 11 5.42 -4.31 1.44
N THR A 12 4.76 -3.31 2.03
CA THR A 12 3.29 -3.21 2.03
C THR A 12 2.72 -3.13 0.61
N ALA A 13 3.40 -2.39 -0.28
CA ALA A 13 3.03 -2.31 -1.70
C ALA A 13 3.13 -3.68 -2.40
N LYS A 14 4.22 -4.43 -2.17
CA LYS A 14 4.38 -5.80 -2.70
C LYS A 14 3.27 -6.73 -2.22
N ASP A 15 2.91 -6.65 -0.93
CA ASP A 15 1.83 -7.46 -0.36
C ASP A 15 0.48 -7.11 -0.98
N ALA A 16 0.20 -5.82 -1.19
CA ALA A 16 -1.02 -5.36 -1.86
C ALA A 16 -1.09 -5.86 -3.31
N ILE A 17 0.00 -5.79 -4.07
CA ILE A 17 0.08 -6.30 -5.45
C ILE A 17 -0.10 -7.83 -5.47
N LYS A 18 0.52 -8.53 -4.52
CA LYS A 18 0.40 -9.99 -4.40
C LYS A 18 -1.04 -10.40 -4.13
N GLU A 19 -1.71 -9.74 -3.18
CA GLU A 19 -3.13 -10.00 -2.88
C GLU A 19 -4.02 -9.69 -4.10
N TYR A 20 -3.75 -8.59 -4.81
CA TYR A 20 -4.48 -8.23 -6.02
C TYR A 20 -4.35 -9.29 -7.12
N ARG A 21 -3.18 -9.90 -7.27
CA ARG A 21 -2.90 -10.96 -8.26
C ARG A 21 -3.35 -12.35 -7.81
N GLN A 22 -3.81 -12.52 -6.57
CA GLN A 22 -4.18 -13.83 -6.04
C GLN A 22 -5.48 -14.33 -6.67
N THR A 23 -5.45 -15.58 -7.16
CA THR A 23 -6.65 -16.27 -7.66
C THR A 23 -7.63 -16.51 -6.49
N GLY A 24 -8.86 -16.01 -6.62
CA GLY A 24 -9.88 -16.07 -5.57
C GLY A 24 -10.02 -14.80 -4.74
N ASN A 25 -9.25 -13.74 -5.04
CA ASN A 25 -9.49 -12.42 -4.47
C ASN A 25 -10.85 -11.86 -4.95
N THR A 26 -11.69 -11.45 -4.01
CA THR A 26 -13.00 -10.83 -4.26
C THR A 26 -12.97 -9.31 -4.08
N LEU A 27 -11.84 -8.74 -3.64
CA LEU A 27 -11.67 -7.32 -3.40
C LEU A 27 -11.20 -6.59 -4.66
N THR A 28 -11.74 -5.40 -4.88
CA THR A 28 -11.22 -4.47 -5.89
C THR A 28 -9.83 -3.98 -5.49
N TYR A 29 -9.04 -3.55 -6.48
CA TYR A 29 -7.73 -2.96 -6.24
C TYR A 29 -7.77 -1.81 -5.21
N ARG A 30 -8.80 -0.96 -5.27
CA ARG A 30 -9.00 0.15 -4.33
C ARG A 30 -9.23 -0.32 -2.89
N GLN A 31 -10.02 -1.38 -2.70
CA GLN A 31 -10.28 -1.97 -1.38
C GLN A 31 -9.03 -2.63 -0.79
N ILE A 32 -8.22 -3.28 -1.63
CA ILE A 32 -6.92 -3.82 -1.24
C ILE A 32 -6.00 -2.68 -0.79
N LEU A 33 -5.92 -1.59 -1.55
CA LEU A 33 -5.13 -0.43 -1.17
C LEU A 33 -5.60 0.18 0.16
N ASP A 34 -6.91 0.31 0.40
CA ASP A 34 -7.42 0.76 1.70
C ASP A 34 -6.99 -0.18 2.84
N LYS A 35 -7.19 -1.48 2.68
CA LYS A 35 -6.83 -2.51 3.65
C LYS A 35 -5.35 -2.45 4.04
N HIS A 36 -4.46 -2.31 3.05
CA HIS A 36 -3.02 -2.27 3.29
C HIS A 36 -2.53 -0.90 3.74
N ALA A 37 -3.13 0.19 3.26
CA ALA A 37 -2.76 1.54 3.65
C ALA A 37 -3.03 1.83 5.13
N LEU A 38 -4.05 1.21 5.74
CA LEU A 38 -4.30 1.34 7.19
C LEU A 38 -3.10 0.92 8.04
N LYS A 39 -2.31 -0.08 7.59
CA LYS A 39 -1.12 -0.56 8.30
C LYS A 39 -0.02 0.48 8.36
N ILE A 40 0.07 1.34 7.34
CA ILE A 40 1.15 2.32 7.17
C ILE A 40 0.68 3.76 7.36
N ALA A 41 -0.62 3.99 7.57
CA ALA A 41 -1.21 5.32 7.65
C ALA A 41 -0.59 6.21 8.74
N HIS A 42 -0.16 5.62 9.86
CA HIS A 42 0.50 6.33 10.97
C HIS A 42 1.93 6.80 10.64
N MET A 43 2.57 6.21 9.63
CA MET A 43 3.92 6.59 9.17
C MET A 43 3.88 7.61 8.03
N LEU A 44 2.71 7.81 7.42
CA LEU A 44 2.55 8.67 6.27
C LEU A 44 2.02 10.05 6.68
N PRO A 45 2.36 11.11 5.91
CA PRO A 45 1.73 12.42 6.09
C PRO A 45 0.22 12.30 5.88
N ARG A 46 -0.54 13.13 6.60
CA ARG A 46 -2.02 13.12 6.60
C ARG A 46 -2.64 13.41 5.22
N LYS A 47 -1.92 14.11 4.34
CA LYS A 47 -2.30 14.39 2.96
C LYS A 47 -1.11 14.13 2.03
N PRO A 48 -1.32 13.54 0.84
CA PRO A 48 -2.58 12.95 0.35
C PRO A 48 -3.02 11.71 1.16
N PRO A 49 -4.24 11.14 0.93
CA PRO A 49 -4.67 9.95 1.66
C PRO A 49 -3.66 8.80 1.56
N ALA A 50 -3.53 8.01 2.63
CA ALA A 50 -2.54 6.93 2.73
C ALA A 50 -2.64 5.91 1.58
N TRP A 51 -3.86 5.60 1.12
CA TRP A 51 -4.07 4.69 -0.01
C TRP A 51 -3.52 5.24 -1.33
N LEU A 52 -3.55 6.56 -1.53
CA LEU A 52 -3.04 7.19 -2.76
C LEU A 52 -1.51 7.23 -2.74
N GLN A 53 -0.91 7.45 -1.57
CA GLN A 53 0.53 7.33 -1.38
C GLN A 53 0.99 5.88 -1.58
N LEU A 54 0.25 4.90 -1.05
CA LEU A 54 0.52 3.49 -1.29
C LEU A 54 0.39 3.14 -2.78
N ASN A 55 -0.64 3.64 -3.45
CA ASN A 55 -0.84 3.46 -4.89
C ASN A 55 0.37 3.94 -5.70
N TYR A 56 0.89 5.13 -5.37
CA TYR A 56 2.10 5.66 -6.00
C TYR A 56 3.27 4.66 -5.90
N VAL A 57 3.52 4.13 -4.69
CA VAL A 57 4.61 3.16 -4.48
C VAL A 57 4.33 1.83 -5.19
N CYS A 58 3.08 1.37 -5.26
CA CYS A 58 2.72 0.18 -6.03
C CYS A 58 3.08 0.30 -7.53
N HIS A 59 3.14 1.51 -8.09
CA HIS A 59 3.56 1.73 -9.48
C HIS A 59 5.08 1.85 -9.66
N GLU A 60 5.85 2.01 -8.58
CA GLU A 60 7.31 2.07 -8.61
C GLU A 60 7.99 0.70 -8.41
N VAL A 61 7.23 -0.33 -8.02
CA VAL A 61 7.74 -1.66 -7.61
C VAL A 61 7.47 -2.74 -8.64
#